data_AF-A0A662QXD2-F1
#
_entry.id   AF-A0A662QXD2-F1
#
_cell.length_a   1.000
_cell.length_b   1.000
_cell.length_c   1.000
_cell.angle_alpha   90.00
_cell.angle_beta   90.00
_cell.angle_gamma   90.00
#
_symmetry.space_group_name_H-M   'P 1'
#
loop_
_entity.id
_entity.type
_entity.pdbx_description
1 polymer ?
#
loop_
_entity_poly.entity_id
_entity_poly.type
_entity_poly.pdbx_seq_one_letter_code
_entity_poly.pdbx_strand_id
1 'polypeptide(L)'
;MVEKDTYTEISEKRTSKLGYLILAALFVFLFVIGQTVFSDIKEIPDRPDSPSFCLYLEDIESMTYKRSCSFNEMDKKYGLDVIYLNIEHDIDRIIGLNRVINNKEQLVDLNEYKISGLLGEYDVSLQEVIADEEPLLDKSEIKSRIGSLESSNDVLSSEIGQMISERDLLIQKIRPDLDRLEVLYDEARDDYKTQIAYYNVKVFVLKLLFVLPFFGVFLFLYLKYKKKDSPYTIIITSIFFASTILFLQVVLVFLYEILPMEWFAEIFRVLMSVSILKYLVYYGSVVVVIVLLGGIVYYIQKKVYDPKRVAYRYLKDNKCPNCGFNLELAEVYCAKCGRQVKTKCLKCKNLKYVDLAYCPFCGKK
;
A
#
# COMPACT_ATOMS: atom_id res chain seq x y z
N MET A 1 36.45 30.19 -53.78
CA MET A 1 36.31 28.98 -52.96
C MET A 1 36.95 29.27 -51.62
N VAL A 2 36.14 29.64 -50.63
CA VAL A 2 36.59 29.93 -49.27
C VAL A 2 35.88 28.91 -48.40
N GLU A 3 36.66 27.92 -47.98
CA GLU A 3 36.29 26.90 -47.01
C GLU A 3 35.88 27.62 -45.72
N LYS A 4 34.57 27.61 -45.42
CA LYS A 4 34.06 28.13 -44.16
C LYS A 4 34.24 27.03 -43.14
N ASP A 5 35.30 27.16 -42.36
CA ASP A 5 35.52 26.44 -41.12
C ASP A 5 34.23 26.40 -40.31
N THR A 6 33.61 25.24 -40.27
CA THR A 6 32.58 24.87 -39.31
C THR A 6 33.25 24.75 -37.95
N TYR A 7 33.36 25.88 -37.26
CA TYR A 7 33.60 25.91 -35.82
C TYR A 7 32.46 25.15 -35.15
N THR A 8 32.70 23.85 -34.95
CA THR A 8 31.97 23.03 -34.01
C THR A 8 32.35 23.55 -32.63
N GLU A 9 31.65 24.59 -32.17
CA GLU A 9 31.59 24.92 -30.75
C GLU A 9 31.02 23.71 -30.03
N ILE A 10 31.95 22.82 -29.67
CA ILE A 10 32.00 22.00 -28.48
C ILE A 10 30.61 21.76 -27.89
N SER A 11 29.98 20.68 -28.36
CA SER A 11 28.80 20.09 -27.75
C SER A 11 29.10 19.46 -26.37
N GLU A 12 30.05 20.00 -25.60
CA GLU A 12 30.52 19.51 -24.29
C GLU A 12 29.41 19.40 -23.24
N LYS A 13 28.25 20.02 -23.49
CA LYS A 13 27.10 19.97 -22.57
C LYS A 13 26.10 18.86 -22.86
N ARG A 14 26.26 18.06 -23.92
CA ARG A 14 25.44 16.86 -24.12
C ARG A 14 26.23 15.64 -23.68
N THR A 15 25.96 15.20 -22.46
CA THR A 15 26.26 13.84 -22.01
C THR A 15 25.87 12.88 -23.14
N SER A 16 26.80 12.05 -23.59
CA SER A 16 26.53 11.09 -24.67
C SER A 16 25.39 10.15 -24.26
N LYS A 17 24.68 9.55 -25.22
CA LYS A 17 23.64 8.55 -24.91
C LYS A 17 24.18 7.45 -23.99
N LEU A 18 25.45 7.07 -24.19
CA LEU A 18 26.18 6.14 -23.34
C LEU A 18 26.38 6.66 -21.92
N GLY A 19 26.70 7.94 -21.74
CA GLY A 19 26.80 8.56 -20.41
C GLY A 19 25.48 8.58 -19.63
N TYR A 20 24.35 8.80 -20.30
CA TYR A 20 23.03 8.67 -19.66
C TYR A 20 22.72 7.23 -19.25
N LEU A 21 23.08 6.24 -20.07
CA LEU A 21 22.91 4.82 -19.73
C LEU A 21 23.74 4.42 -18.51
N ILE A 22 25.00 4.87 -18.44
CA ILE A 22 25.87 4.59 -17.28
C ILE A 22 25.33 5.25 -16.01
N LEU A 23 24.84 6.51 -16.09
CA LEU A 23 24.22 7.18 -14.95
C LEU A 23 22.94 6.48 -14.47
N ALA A 24 22.12 5.97 -15.40
CA ALA A 24 20.93 5.19 -15.07
C ALA A 24 21.31 3.86 -14.40
N ALA A 25 22.32 3.15 -14.92
CA ALA A 25 22.83 1.92 -14.32
C ALA A 25 23.37 2.15 -12.91
N LEU A 26 24.13 3.24 -12.69
CA LEU A 26 24.62 3.63 -11.37
C LEU A 26 23.46 3.92 -10.40
N PHE A 27 22.42 4.63 -10.86
CA PHE A 27 21.22 4.89 -10.06
C PHE A 27 20.54 3.58 -9.63
N VAL A 28 20.29 2.66 -10.57
CA VAL A 28 19.67 1.36 -10.28
C VAL A 28 20.51 0.55 -9.31
N PHE A 29 21.83 0.51 -9.52
CA PHE A 29 22.76 -0.20 -8.65
C PHE A 29 22.72 0.34 -7.21
N LEU A 30 22.81 1.66 -7.02
CA LEU A 30 22.72 2.29 -5.70
C LEU A 30 21.37 2.03 -5.04
N PHE A 31 20.29 2.02 -5.83
CA PHE A 31 18.95 1.74 -5.33
C PHE A 31 18.82 0.30 -4.83
N VAL A 32 19.25 -0.68 -5.64
CA VAL A 32 19.21 -2.12 -5.29
C VAL A 32 20.03 -2.42 -4.04
N ILE A 33 21.27 -1.92 -3.97
CA ILE A 33 22.11 -2.09 -2.78
C ILE A 33 21.47 -1.44 -1.56
N GLY A 34 20.88 -0.25 -1.73
CA GLY A 34 20.13 0.41 -0.66
C GLY A 34 19.00 -0.47 -0.11
N GLN A 35 18.25 -1.16 -0.98
CA GLN A 35 17.20 -2.08 -0.54
C GLN A 35 17.76 -3.28 0.22
N THR A 36 18.84 -3.89 -0.27
CA THR A 36 19.48 -5.04 0.41
C THR A 36 19.93 -4.64 1.82
N VAL A 37 20.64 -3.52 1.95
CA VAL A 37 21.10 -3.02 3.25
C VAL A 37 19.91 -2.74 4.20
N PHE A 38 18.79 -2.22 3.69
CA PHE A 38 17.60 -2.01 4.53
C PHE A 38 16.92 -3.30 4.99
N SER A 39 17.02 -4.37 4.19
CA SER A 39 16.58 -5.71 4.61
C SER A 39 17.47 -6.22 5.73
N ASP A 40 18.78 -6.17 5.55
CA ASP A 40 19.75 -6.63 6.53
C ASP A 40 19.61 -5.84 7.86
N ILE A 41 19.43 -4.52 7.79
CA ILE A 41 19.22 -3.67 8.97
C ILE A 41 17.96 -4.06 9.74
N LYS A 42 16.92 -4.56 9.05
CA LYS A 42 15.66 -4.99 9.69
C LYS A 42 15.88 -6.27 10.52
N GLU A 43 16.84 -7.10 10.15
CA GLU A 43 17.16 -8.36 10.83
C GLU A 43 18.09 -8.19 12.05
N ILE A 44 18.70 -7.01 12.23
CA ILE A 44 19.63 -6.76 13.35
C ILE A 44 18.94 -6.85 14.72
N PRO A 45 17.85 -6.10 15.00
CA PRO A 45 17.11 -6.29 16.24
C PRO A 45 16.24 -7.54 16.16
N ASP A 46 16.14 -8.28 17.26
CA ASP A 46 15.20 -9.40 17.36
C ASP A 46 13.76 -8.87 17.22
N ARG A 47 13.00 -9.51 16.34
CA ARG A 47 11.59 -9.20 16.14
C ARG A 47 10.80 -9.86 17.28
N PRO A 48 9.89 -9.14 17.96
CA PRO A 48 9.04 -9.77 18.97
C PRO A 48 8.11 -10.79 18.32
N ASP A 49 7.91 -11.92 18.98
CA ASP A 49 6.97 -12.95 18.56
C ASP A 49 5.52 -12.52 18.86
N SER A 50 4.60 -12.78 17.94
CA SER A 50 3.16 -12.59 18.19
C SER A 50 2.59 -13.74 18.99
N PRO A 51 1.56 -13.54 19.82
CA PRO A 51 0.85 -14.64 20.47
C PRO A 51 0.42 -15.73 19.47
N SER A 52 0.47 -16.99 19.89
CA SER A 52 0.17 -18.11 19.00
C SER A 52 -1.28 -18.10 18.56
N PHE A 53 -1.52 -18.07 17.24
CA PHE A 53 -2.86 -17.99 16.67
C PHE A 53 -3.78 -19.18 17.02
N CYS A 54 -3.20 -20.31 17.41
CA CYS A 54 -3.97 -21.49 17.81
C CYS A 54 -4.67 -21.32 19.17
N LEU A 55 -4.25 -20.33 19.99
CA LEU A 55 -4.86 -19.97 21.28
C LEU A 55 -6.14 -19.14 21.10
N TYR A 56 -6.36 -18.62 19.89
CA TYR A 56 -7.57 -17.88 19.55
C TYR A 56 -8.71 -18.87 19.25
N LEU A 57 -9.54 -19.13 20.26
CA LEU A 57 -10.64 -20.11 20.27
C LEU A 57 -12.01 -19.44 20.12
N GLU A 58 -12.14 -18.52 19.16
CA GLU A 58 -13.44 -17.95 18.82
C GLU A 58 -14.34 -19.05 18.23
N ASP A 59 -15.57 -19.15 18.74
CA ASP A 59 -16.60 -20.10 18.30
C ASP A 59 -16.23 -21.60 18.49
N ILE A 60 -15.90 -21.98 19.71
CA ILE A 60 -15.66 -23.39 20.08
C ILE A 60 -16.86 -24.30 19.83
N GLU A 61 -18.08 -23.74 19.80
CA GLU A 61 -19.35 -24.46 19.64
C GLU A 61 -19.49 -25.10 18.26
N SER A 62 -18.94 -24.47 17.21
CA SER A 62 -19.00 -24.97 15.83
C SER A 62 -17.70 -25.63 15.35
N MET A 63 -16.64 -25.59 16.18
CA MET A 63 -15.30 -26.00 15.77
C MET A 63 -15.20 -27.51 15.50
N THR A 64 -14.76 -27.89 14.29
CA THR A 64 -14.61 -29.29 13.85
C THR A 64 -13.16 -29.74 13.66
N TYR A 65 -12.21 -28.81 13.74
CA TYR A 65 -10.79 -29.11 13.62
C TYR A 65 -9.97 -28.23 14.56
N LYS A 66 -8.82 -28.75 14.98
CA LYS A 66 -7.84 -28.06 15.82
C LYS A 66 -6.60 -27.74 15.00
N ARG A 67 -6.01 -26.58 15.27
CA ARG A 67 -4.71 -26.19 14.72
C ARG A 67 -3.58 -26.77 15.58
N SER A 68 -2.48 -27.19 14.97
CA SER A 68 -1.28 -27.55 15.72
C SER A 68 -0.77 -26.31 16.48
N CYS A 69 -0.54 -26.47 17.78
CA CYS A 69 -0.05 -25.40 18.65
C CYS A 69 1.44 -25.55 18.94
N SER A 70 2.18 -24.45 18.82
CA SER A 70 3.55 -24.33 19.29
C SER A 70 3.69 -23.05 20.09
N PHE A 71 3.92 -23.16 21.40
CA PHE A 71 3.97 -21.99 22.29
C PHE A 71 5.31 -21.27 22.21
N ASN A 72 5.27 -19.97 21.99
CA ASN A 72 6.45 -19.10 21.98
C ASN A 72 6.71 -18.49 23.37
N GLU A 73 7.72 -17.61 23.47
CA GLU A 73 8.06 -16.98 24.75
C GLU A 73 6.97 -16.04 25.27
N MET A 74 6.22 -15.38 24.38
CA MET A 74 5.09 -14.53 24.77
C MET A 74 3.96 -15.35 25.37
N ASP A 75 3.63 -16.50 24.77
CA ASP A 75 2.59 -17.39 25.30
C ASP A 75 2.95 -17.86 26.72
N LYS A 76 4.22 -18.24 26.93
CA LYS A 76 4.75 -18.66 28.24
C LYS A 76 4.78 -17.53 29.26
N LYS A 77 5.10 -16.30 28.84
CA LYS A 77 5.13 -15.11 29.71
C LYS A 77 3.76 -14.83 30.32
N TYR A 78 2.69 -14.98 29.54
CA TYR A 78 1.31 -14.77 30.00
C TYR A 78 0.65 -16.05 30.56
N GLY A 79 1.35 -17.20 30.54
CA GLY A 79 0.83 -18.48 31.02
C GLY A 79 -0.30 -19.04 30.16
N LEU A 80 -0.38 -18.64 28.89
CA LEU A 80 -1.41 -19.09 27.94
C LEU A 80 -1.25 -20.58 27.63
N ASP A 81 -0.01 -21.05 27.58
CA ASP A 81 0.34 -22.45 27.36
C ASP A 81 -0.23 -23.35 28.46
N VAL A 82 -0.08 -22.95 29.73
CA VAL A 82 -0.58 -23.72 30.87
C VAL A 82 -2.11 -23.82 30.84
N ILE A 83 -2.80 -22.71 30.58
CA ILE A 83 -4.27 -22.69 30.53
C ILE A 83 -4.76 -23.56 29.37
N TYR A 84 -4.18 -23.39 28.18
CA TYR A 84 -4.56 -24.17 27.01
C TYR A 84 -4.34 -25.67 27.21
N LEU A 85 -3.18 -26.07 27.73
CA LEU A 85 -2.86 -27.49 27.99
C LEU A 85 -3.81 -28.12 29.01
N ASN A 86 -4.33 -27.35 29.97
CA ASN A 86 -5.31 -27.87 30.95
C ASN A 86 -6.66 -28.19 30.32
N ILE A 87 -7.10 -27.40 29.33
CA ILE A 87 -8.40 -27.59 28.65
C ILE A 87 -8.29 -28.35 27.33
N GLU A 88 -7.07 -28.65 26.88
CA GLU A 88 -6.78 -29.25 25.57
C GLU A 88 -7.59 -30.53 25.31
N HIS A 89 -7.65 -31.41 26.31
CA HIS A 89 -8.39 -32.67 26.22
C HIS A 89 -9.91 -32.44 26.08
N ASP A 90 -10.45 -31.47 26.81
CA ASP A 90 -11.88 -31.13 26.74
C ASP A 90 -12.21 -30.47 25.38
N ILE A 91 -11.32 -29.63 24.85
CA ILE A 91 -11.42 -29.09 23.47
C ILE A 91 -11.44 -30.23 22.45
N ASP A 92 -10.51 -31.20 22.55
CA ASP A 92 -10.44 -32.32 21.61
C ASP A 92 -11.72 -33.17 21.64
N ARG A 93 -12.32 -33.33 22.83
CA ARG A 93 -13.62 -34.00 22.99
C ARG A 93 -14.77 -33.21 22.36
N ILE A 94 -14.83 -31.89 22.58
CA ILE A 94 -15.84 -31.01 21.96
C ILE A 94 -15.75 -31.09 20.43
N ILE A 95 -14.53 -30.98 19.89
CA ILE A 95 -14.30 -31.10 18.44
C ILE A 95 -14.73 -32.48 17.92
N GLY A 96 -14.44 -33.54 18.68
CA GLY A 96 -14.90 -34.89 18.38
C GLY A 96 -16.42 -34.99 18.31
N LEU A 97 -17.13 -34.44 19.30
CA LEU A 97 -18.60 -34.38 19.33
C LEU A 97 -19.15 -33.59 18.15
N ASN A 98 -18.61 -32.41 17.84
CA ASN A 98 -19.05 -31.59 16.71
C ASN A 98 -18.93 -32.31 15.38
N ARG A 99 -17.87 -33.10 15.15
CA ARG A 99 -17.76 -33.92 13.92
C ARG A 99 -18.86 -34.97 13.84
N VAL A 100 -19.15 -35.64 14.96
CA VAL A 100 -20.18 -36.69 14.99
C VAL A 100 -21.57 -36.09 14.81
N ILE A 101 -21.85 -34.95 15.46
CA ILE A 101 -23.10 -34.18 15.30
C ILE A 101 -23.28 -33.80 13.83
N ASN A 102 -22.30 -33.14 13.21
CA ASN A 102 -22.38 -32.71 11.82
C ASN A 102 -22.60 -33.89 10.86
N ASN A 103 -21.93 -35.03 11.10
CA ASN A 103 -22.13 -36.23 10.28
C ASN A 103 -23.55 -36.80 10.43
N LYS A 104 -24.15 -36.74 11.63
CA LYS A 104 -25.52 -37.19 11.87
C LYS A 104 -26.55 -36.22 11.28
N GLU A 105 -26.32 -34.92 11.39
CA GLU A 105 -27.15 -33.90 10.74
C GLU A 105 -27.20 -34.11 9.22
N GLN A 106 -26.05 -34.37 8.59
CA GLN A 106 -26.00 -34.72 7.16
C GLN A 106 -26.81 -35.99 6.81
N LEU A 107 -26.89 -36.96 7.72
CA LEU A 107 -27.72 -38.15 7.52
C LEU A 107 -29.22 -37.84 7.63
N VAL A 108 -29.61 -36.96 8.56
CA VAL A 108 -30.98 -36.46 8.69
C VAL A 108 -31.38 -35.73 7.40
N ASP A 109 -30.55 -34.79 6.93
CA ASP A 109 -30.78 -34.05 5.68
C ASP A 109 -30.96 -35.00 4.48
N LEU A 110 -30.13 -36.04 4.40
CA LEU A 110 -30.22 -37.05 3.34
C LEU A 110 -31.52 -37.87 3.42
N ASN A 111 -31.96 -38.22 4.63
CA ASN A 111 -33.20 -38.95 4.82
C ASN A 111 -34.41 -38.07 4.50
N GLU A 112 -34.40 -36.79 4.88
CA GLU A 112 -35.44 -35.82 4.51
C GLU A 112 -35.54 -35.66 2.99
N TYR A 113 -34.41 -35.56 2.30
CA TYR A 113 -34.37 -35.55 0.84
C TYR A 113 -35.02 -36.81 0.23
N LYS A 114 -34.71 -38.00 0.76
CA LYS A 114 -35.33 -39.26 0.31
C LYS A 114 -36.83 -39.32 0.59
N ILE A 115 -37.27 -38.87 1.78
CA ILE A 115 -38.69 -38.79 2.13
C ILE A 115 -39.41 -37.88 1.14
N SER A 116 -38.86 -36.70 0.84
CA SER A 116 -39.44 -35.80 -0.15
C SER A 116 -39.57 -36.44 -1.55
N GLY A 117 -38.59 -37.25 -1.97
CA GLY A 117 -38.68 -38.01 -3.21
C GLY A 117 -39.78 -39.07 -3.19
N LEU A 118 -39.85 -39.86 -2.11
CA LEU A 118 -40.86 -40.90 -1.92
C LEU A 118 -42.28 -40.34 -1.82
N LEU A 119 -42.46 -39.15 -1.23
CA LEU A 119 -43.75 -38.44 -1.22
C LEU A 119 -44.21 -38.08 -2.64
N GLY A 120 -43.28 -37.63 -3.50
CA GLY A 120 -43.58 -37.39 -4.92
C GLY A 120 -44.01 -38.65 -5.66
N GLU A 121 -43.30 -39.77 -5.46
CA GLU A 121 -43.66 -41.07 -6.02
C GLU A 121 -45.04 -41.56 -5.52
N TYR A 122 -45.31 -41.36 -4.22
CA TYR A 122 -46.60 -41.68 -3.61
C TYR A 122 -47.74 -40.87 -4.25
N ASP A 123 -47.56 -39.57 -4.42
CA ASP A 123 -48.57 -38.67 -5.01
C ASP A 123 -48.87 -39.04 -6.47
N VAL A 124 -47.85 -39.39 -7.27
CA VAL A 124 -48.03 -39.88 -8.64
C VAL A 124 -48.86 -41.17 -8.65
N SER A 125 -48.50 -42.16 -7.80
CA SER A 125 -49.26 -43.41 -7.70
C SER A 125 -50.72 -43.20 -7.24
N LEU A 126 -50.96 -42.14 -6.46
CA LEU A 126 -52.30 -41.75 -6.04
C LEU A 126 -53.10 -41.18 -7.22
N GLN A 127 -52.49 -40.34 -8.04
CA GLN A 127 -53.09 -39.78 -9.26
C GLN A 127 -53.42 -40.87 -10.28
N GLU A 128 -52.55 -41.86 -10.48
CA GLU A 128 -52.81 -43.02 -11.36
C GLU A 128 -54.08 -43.77 -10.94
N VAL A 129 -54.24 -44.03 -9.64
CA VAL A 129 -55.44 -44.68 -9.10
C VAL A 129 -56.69 -43.80 -9.23
N ILE A 130 -56.57 -42.47 -9.12
CA ILE A 130 -57.68 -41.54 -9.36
C ILE A 130 -58.08 -41.50 -10.85
N ALA A 131 -57.12 -41.74 -11.74
CA ALA A 131 -57.32 -41.79 -13.19
C ALA A 131 -57.83 -43.15 -13.70
N ASP A 132 -58.15 -44.10 -12.81
CA ASP A 132 -58.52 -45.48 -13.14
C ASP A 132 -57.42 -46.27 -13.91
N GLU A 133 -56.15 -45.88 -13.76
CA GLU A 133 -54.99 -46.58 -14.33
C GLU A 133 -54.38 -47.56 -13.30
N GLU A 134 -53.76 -48.65 -13.77
CA GLU A 134 -53.05 -49.58 -12.87
C GLU A 134 -51.76 -48.91 -12.33
N PRO A 135 -51.62 -48.77 -11.00
CA PRO A 135 -50.48 -48.09 -10.42
C PRO A 135 -49.20 -48.91 -10.64
N LEU A 136 -48.18 -48.26 -11.18
CA LEU A 136 -46.88 -48.91 -11.44
C LEU A 136 -46.03 -49.09 -10.17
N LEU A 137 -46.38 -48.37 -9.09
CA LEU A 137 -45.63 -48.32 -7.84
C LEU A 137 -46.46 -48.82 -6.65
N ASP A 138 -45.83 -49.62 -5.77
CA ASP A 138 -46.48 -50.14 -4.57
C ASP A 138 -46.54 -49.08 -3.46
N LYS A 139 -47.75 -48.56 -3.24
CA LYS A 139 -48.06 -47.55 -2.19
C LYS A 139 -47.72 -48.02 -0.79
N SER A 140 -47.92 -49.30 -0.50
CA SER A 140 -47.70 -49.87 0.82
C SER A 140 -46.21 -49.93 1.14
N GLU A 141 -45.39 -50.26 0.13
CA GLU A 141 -43.94 -50.25 0.23
C GLU A 141 -43.39 -48.84 0.40
N ILE A 142 -43.86 -47.87 -0.40
CA ILE A 142 -43.44 -46.46 -0.29
C ILE A 142 -43.76 -45.91 1.10
N LYS A 143 -44.98 -46.14 1.61
CA LYS A 143 -45.39 -45.70 2.95
C LYS A 143 -44.55 -46.32 4.06
N SER A 144 -44.20 -47.61 3.93
CA SER A 144 -43.32 -48.31 4.88
C SER A 144 -41.90 -47.73 4.87
N ARG A 145 -41.36 -47.41 3.69
CA ARG A 145 -40.04 -46.77 3.55
C ARG A 145 -40.02 -45.37 4.18
N ILE A 146 -41.04 -44.55 3.95
CA ILE A 146 -41.18 -43.23 4.60
C ILE A 146 -41.18 -43.40 6.12
N GLY A 147 -42.05 -44.26 6.67
CA GLY A 147 -42.13 -44.47 8.12
C GLY A 147 -40.83 -44.99 8.74
N SER A 148 -40.05 -45.81 8.02
CA SER A 148 -38.74 -46.26 8.51
C SER A 148 -37.67 -45.16 8.49
N LEU A 149 -37.68 -44.28 7.49
CA LEU A 149 -36.80 -43.10 7.44
C LEU A 149 -37.18 -42.06 8.50
N GLU A 150 -38.46 -41.81 8.73
CA GLU A 150 -38.95 -40.93 9.81
C GLU A 150 -38.54 -41.47 11.18
N SER A 151 -38.77 -42.76 11.44
CA SER A 151 -38.33 -43.39 12.69
C SER A 151 -36.82 -43.32 12.88
N SER A 152 -36.04 -43.47 11.79
CA SER A 152 -34.58 -43.28 11.84
C SER A 152 -34.21 -41.83 12.16
N ASN A 153 -34.92 -40.84 11.63
CA ASN A 153 -34.67 -39.43 11.91
C ASN A 153 -35.01 -39.07 13.37
N ASP A 154 -36.05 -39.66 13.95
CA ASP A 154 -36.38 -39.47 15.36
C ASP A 154 -35.26 -39.98 16.28
N VAL A 155 -34.70 -41.16 15.96
CA VAL A 155 -33.56 -41.73 16.69
C VAL A 155 -32.33 -40.83 16.54
N LEU A 156 -31.98 -40.43 15.32
CA LEU A 156 -30.84 -39.55 15.06
C LEU A 156 -30.98 -38.20 15.77
N SER A 157 -32.17 -37.60 15.75
CA SER A 157 -32.44 -36.33 16.41
C SER A 157 -32.32 -36.43 17.93
N SER A 158 -32.77 -37.55 18.52
CA SER A 158 -32.59 -37.82 19.95
C SER A 158 -31.11 -37.97 20.32
N GLU A 159 -30.34 -38.71 19.53
CA GLU A 159 -28.89 -38.87 19.73
C GLU A 159 -28.13 -37.54 19.59
N ILE A 160 -28.46 -36.73 18.57
CA ILE A 160 -27.90 -35.39 18.38
C ILE A 160 -28.19 -34.52 19.61
N GLY A 161 -29.42 -34.51 20.11
CA GLY A 161 -29.80 -33.75 21.30
C GLY A 161 -29.02 -34.15 22.56
N GLN A 162 -28.74 -35.45 22.73
CA GLN A 162 -27.90 -35.94 23.83
C GLN A 162 -26.45 -35.47 23.69
N MET A 163 -25.88 -35.55 22.47
CA MET A 163 -24.51 -35.10 22.20
C MET A 163 -24.34 -33.60 22.34
N ILE A 164 -25.33 -32.80 21.92
CA ILE A 164 -25.36 -31.35 22.14
C ILE A 164 -25.37 -31.06 23.64
N SER A 165 -26.20 -31.75 24.42
CA SER A 165 -26.24 -31.58 25.87
C SER A 165 -24.90 -31.94 26.53
N GLU A 166 -24.25 -33.02 26.10
CA GLU A 166 -22.92 -33.40 26.58
C GLU A 166 -21.86 -32.34 26.23
N ARG A 167 -21.87 -31.85 24.99
CA ARG A 167 -20.98 -30.79 24.52
C ARG A 167 -21.17 -29.52 25.34
N ASP A 168 -22.40 -29.09 25.57
CA ASP A 168 -22.70 -27.85 26.27
C ASP A 168 -22.27 -27.93 27.76
N LEU A 169 -22.37 -29.11 28.38
CA LEU A 169 -21.81 -29.36 29.72
C LEU A 169 -20.28 -29.24 29.74
N LEU A 170 -19.59 -29.76 28.73
CA LEU A 170 -18.12 -29.62 28.61
C LEU A 170 -17.73 -28.15 28.40
N ILE A 171 -18.45 -27.43 27.54
CA ILE A 171 -18.23 -26.00 27.30
C ILE A 171 -18.45 -25.21 28.59
N GLN A 172 -19.52 -25.51 29.33
CA GLN A 172 -19.79 -24.85 30.61
C GLN A 172 -18.68 -25.14 31.65
N LYS A 173 -18.13 -26.36 31.65
CA LYS A 173 -17.02 -26.75 32.54
C LYS A 173 -15.75 -25.93 32.25
N ILE A 174 -15.40 -25.73 30.98
CA ILE A 174 -14.16 -25.02 30.58
C ILE A 174 -14.35 -23.52 30.37
N ARG A 175 -15.58 -23.01 30.39
CA ARG A 175 -15.90 -21.58 30.21
C ARG A 175 -15.04 -20.63 31.05
N PRO A 176 -14.82 -20.84 32.37
CA PRO A 176 -13.97 -19.93 33.14
C PRO A 176 -12.52 -19.89 32.64
N ASP A 177 -11.99 -21.02 32.14
CA ASP A 177 -10.65 -21.09 31.56
C ASP A 177 -10.60 -20.45 30.17
N LEU A 178 -11.66 -20.59 29.36
CA LEU A 178 -11.80 -19.91 28.07
C LEU A 178 -11.86 -18.38 28.24
N ASP A 179 -12.71 -17.89 29.14
CA ASP A 179 -12.84 -16.44 29.42
C ASP A 179 -11.50 -15.86 29.92
N ARG A 180 -10.80 -16.62 30.77
CA ARG A 180 -9.47 -16.24 31.25
C ARG A 180 -8.43 -16.24 30.14
N LEU A 181 -8.47 -17.25 29.25
CA LEU A 181 -7.58 -17.34 28.10
C LEU A 181 -7.77 -16.16 27.15
N GLU A 182 -9.02 -15.78 26.87
CA GLU A 182 -9.36 -14.64 26.01
C GLU A 182 -8.79 -13.34 26.55
N VAL A 183 -9.02 -13.04 27.83
CA VAL A 183 -8.50 -11.82 28.48
C VAL A 183 -6.97 -11.77 28.44
N LEU A 184 -6.30 -12.88 28.78
CA LEU A 184 -4.83 -12.93 28.78
C LEU A 184 -4.26 -12.89 27.36
N TYR A 185 -4.97 -13.47 26.38
CA TYR A 185 -4.57 -13.42 24.98
C TYR A 185 -4.66 -11.98 24.44
N ASP A 186 -5.71 -11.25 24.78
CA ASP A 186 -5.84 -9.84 24.43
C ASP A 186 -4.78 -8.97 25.09
N GLU A 187 -4.46 -9.22 26.36
CA GLU A 187 -3.35 -8.54 27.06
C GLU A 187 -2.00 -8.83 26.37
N ALA A 188 -1.73 -10.10 26.04
CA ALA A 188 -0.53 -10.50 25.31
C ALA A 188 -0.45 -9.86 23.91
N ARG A 189 -1.60 -9.73 23.24
CA ARG A 189 -1.71 -9.09 21.93
C ARG A 189 -1.44 -7.59 22.00
N ASP A 190 -1.92 -6.91 23.03
CA ASP A 190 -1.69 -5.48 23.21
C ASP A 190 -0.25 -5.17 23.63
N ASP A 191 0.37 -6.02 24.45
CA ASP A 191 1.81 -5.96 24.72
C ASP A 191 2.62 -6.19 23.44
N TYR A 192 2.26 -7.19 22.62
CA TYR A 192 2.88 -7.40 21.31
C TYR A 192 2.77 -6.17 20.40
N LYS A 193 1.60 -5.51 20.32
CA LYS A 193 1.41 -4.26 19.55
C LYS A 193 2.36 -3.16 20.03
N THR A 194 2.58 -3.07 21.34
CA THR A 194 3.49 -2.08 21.93
C THR A 194 4.95 -2.42 21.60
N GLN A 195 5.34 -3.68 21.75
CA GLN A 195 6.70 -4.15 21.45
C GLN A 195 7.04 -4.04 19.96
N ILE A 196 6.11 -4.37 19.05
CA ILE A 196 6.34 -4.24 17.61
C ILE A 196 6.47 -2.77 17.19
N ALA A 197 5.71 -1.86 17.82
CA ALA A 197 5.87 -0.43 17.59
C ALA A 197 7.28 0.05 17.99
N TYR A 198 7.77 -0.36 19.15
CA TYR A 198 9.11 -0.03 19.61
C TYR A 198 10.22 -0.65 18.73
N TYR A 199 10.04 -1.90 18.28
CA TYR A 199 10.90 -2.57 17.30
C TYR A 199 10.96 -1.76 15.99
N ASN A 200 9.81 -1.34 15.45
CA ASN A 200 9.74 -0.54 14.22
C ASN A 200 10.47 0.81 14.39
N VAL A 201 10.35 1.47 15.56
CA VAL A 201 11.12 2.69 15.88
C VAL A 201 12.62 2.42 15.88
N LYS A 202 13.08 1.33 16.51
CA LYS A 202 14.51 0.96 16.52
C LYS A 202 15.04 0.73 15.10
N VAL A 203 14.33 -0.06 14.30
CA VAL A 203 14.69 -0.33 12.90
C VAL A 203 14.73 0.97 12.09
N PHE A 204 13.76 1.87 12.29
CA PHE A 204 13.74 3.17 11.64
C PHE A 204 14.94 4.02 12.01
N VAL A 205 15.26 4.16 13.31
CA VAL A 205 16.42 4.94 13.77
C VAL A 205 17.70 4.38 13.16
N LEU A 206 17.84 3.06 13.07
CA LEU A 206 19.01 2.41 12.48
C LEU A 206 19.11 2.69 10.97
N LYS A 207 18.00 2.56 10.22
CA LYS A 207 17.93 2.94 8.80
C LYS A 207 18.22 4.41 8.58
N LEU A 208 17.67 5.30 9.41
CA LEU A 208 17.87 6.74 9.34
C LEU A 208 19.34 7.08 9.61
N LEU A 209 19.93 6.51 10.66
CA LEU A 209 21.33 6.71 11.01
C LEU A 209 22.27 6.23 9.90
N PHE A 210 21.90 5.19 9.17
CA PHE A 210 22.63 4.76 7.98
C PHE A 210 22.48 5.75 6.81
N VAL A 211 21.27 6.15 6.44
CA VAL A 211 21.01 6.95 5.22
C VAL A 211 21.37 8.43 5.38
N LEU A 212 21.13 9.00 6.56
CA LEU A 212 21.31 10.43 6.86
C LEU A 212 22.73 10.95 6.57
N PRO A 213 23.83 10.28 6.96
CA PRO A 213 25.18 10.74 6.62
C PRO A 213 25.44 10.72 5.11
N PHE A 214 24.99 9.68 4.38
CA PHE A 214 25.13 9.63 2.92
C PHE A 214 24.37 10.78 2.25
N PHE A 215 23.11 10.98 2.65
CA PHE A 215 22.28 12.07 2.14
C PHE A 215 22.92 13.44 2.42
N GLY A 216 23.40 13.66 3.64
CA GLY A 216 24.06 14.90 4.04
C GLY A 216 25.32 15.21 3.22
N VAL A 217 26.18 14.21 3.00
CA VAL A 217 27.40 14.35 2.18
C VAL A 217 27.05 14.69 0.73
N PHE A 218 26.11 13.96 0.11
CA PHE A 218 25.73 14.22 -1.29
C PHE A 218 25.02 15.55 -1.47
N LEU A 219 24.17 15.95 -0.51
CA LEU A 219 23.55 17.28 -0.51
C LEU A 219 24.62 18.38 -0.42
N PHE A 220 25.58 18.24 0.49
CA PHE A 220 26.67 19.20 0.64
C PHE A 220 27.51 19.32 -0.64
N LEU A 221 27.90 18.19 -1.24
CA LEU A 221 28.64 18.17 -2.51
C LEU A 221 27.82 18.78 -3.64
N TYR A 222 26.53 18.45 -3.75
CA TYR A 222 25.64 19.03 -4.75
C TYR A 222 25.58 20.56 -4.66
N LEU A 223 25.37 21.10 -3.46
CA LEU A 223 25.33 22.55 -3.25
C LEU A 223 26.68 23.21 -3.59
N LYS A 224 27.79 22.57 -3.22
CA LYS A 224 29.15 23.06 -3.50
C LYS A 224 29.46 23.11 -5.00
N TYR A 225 29.15 22.05 -5.75
CA TYR A 225 29.42 21.98 -7.20
C TYR A 225 28.46 22.84 -8.02
N LYS A 226 27.19 22.93 -7.62
CA LYS A 226 26.21 23.82 -8.25
C LYS A 226 26.60 25.29 -8.14
N LYS A 227 27.18 25.72 -7.01
CA LYS A 227 27.66 27.11 -6.85
C LYS A 227 28.85 27.44 -7.76
N LYS A 228 29.59 26.44 -8.22
CA LYS A 228 30.80 26.60 -9.05
C LYS A 228 30.56 26.38 -10.55
N ASP A 229 29.31 26.15 -10.98
CA ASP A 229 28.94 25.83 -12.38
C ASP A 229 29.85 24.75 -13.02
N SER A 230 30.26 23.77 -12.22
CA SER A 230 31.20 22.72 -12.64
C SER A 230 30.53 21.63 -13.48
N PRO A 231 31.21 21.04 -14.48
CA PRO A 231 30.66 19.95 -15.29
C PRO A 231 30.28 18.68 -14.47
N TYR A 232 30.93 18.46 -13.32
CA TYR A 232 30.63 17.33 -12.43
C TYR A 232 29.25 17.41 -11.75
N THR A 233 28.55 18.55 -11.89
CA THR A 233 27.21 18.73 -11.33
C THR A 233 26.23 17.67 -11.84
N ILE A 234 26.37 17.19 -13.08
CA ILE A 234 25.49 16.17 -13.67
C ILE A 234 25.61 14.83 -12.94
N ILE A 235 26.83 14.40 -12.64
CA ILE A 235 27.09 13.12 -11.95
C ILE A 235 26.57 13.21 -10.50
N ILE A 236 26.91 14.30 -9.80
CA ILE A 236 26.47 14.52 -8.43
C ILE A 236 24.94 14.61 -8.34
N THR A 237 24.25 15.18 -9.34
CA THR A 237 22.78 15.22 -9.33
C THR A 237 22.14 13.85 -9.36
N SER A 238 22.69 12.91 -10.14
CA SER A 238 22.15 11.54 -10.21
C SER A 238 22.31 10.81 -8.87
N ILE A 239 23.47 10.96 -8.22
CA ILE A 239 23.74 10.33 -6.92
C ILE A 239 22.89 10.97 -5.82
N PHE A 240 22.78 12.30 -5.81
CA PHE A 240 21.92 13.02 -4.88
C PHE A 240 20.45 12.59 -5.04
N PHE A 241 19.97 12.42 -6.27
CA PHE A 241 18.61 11.98 -6.53
C PHE A 241 18.37 10.55 -6.02
N ALA A 242 19.29 9.62 -6.26
CA ALA A 242 19.22 8.26 -5.69
C ALA A 242 19.16 8.30 -4.15
N SER A 243 20.05 9.05 -3.51
CA SER A 243 20.08 9.20 -2.05
C SER A 243 18.82 9.87 -1.51
N THR A 244 18.26 10.85 -2.22
CA THR A 244 17.00 11.52 -1.86
C THR A 244 15.83 10.54 -1.90
N ILE A 245 15.76 9.68 -2.92
CA ILE A 245 14.72 8.66 -3.02
C ILE A 245 14.82 7.66 -1.87
N LEU A 246 16.01 7.16 -1.57
CA LEU A 246 16.21 6.22 -0.44
C LEU A 246 15.84 6.87 0.90
N PHE A 247 16.25 8.12 1.12
CA PHE A 247 15.89 8.88 2.31
C PHE A 247 14.36 9.07 2.41
N LEU A 248 13.73 9.50 1.32
CA LEU A 248 12.29 9.70 1.28
C LEU A 248 11.54 8.39 1.51
N GLN A 249 12.01 7.28 0.94
CA GLN A 249 11.44 5.95 1.16
C GLN A 249 11.48 5.57 2.65
N VAL A 250 12.64 5.70 3.32
CA VAL A 250 12.76 5.39 4.75
C VAL A 250 11.79 6.24 5.58
N VAL A 251 11.70 7.53 5.27
CA VAL A 251 10.79 8.46 5.97
C VAL A 251 9.32 8.12 5.70
N LEU A 252 8.93 7.84 4.46
CA LEU A 252 7.55 7.54 4.07
C LEU A 252 7.09 6.18 4.61
N VAL A 253 7.92 5.15 4.52
CA VAL A 253 7.60 3.83 5.09
C VAL A 253 7.43 3.94 6.60
N PHE A 254 8.30 4.69 7.29
CA PHE A 254 8.13 4.95 8.71
C PHE A 254 6.85 5.72 9.02
N LEU A 255 6.54 6.79 8.28
CA LEU A 255 5.28 7.53 8.41
C LEU A 255 4.04 6.67 8.14
N TYR A 256 4.16 5.55 7.43
CA TYR A 256 3.08 4.61 7.24
C TYR A 256 3.00 3.59 8.40
N GLU A 257 4.14 3.05 8.83
CA GLU A 257 4.20 2.00 9.86
C GLU A 257 3.98 2.54 11.30
N ILE A 258 4.47 3.74 11.62
CA ILE A 258 4.38 4.33 12.97
C ILE A 258 3.09 5.11 13.22
N LEU A 259 2.36 5.42 12.15
CA LEU A 259 1.22 6.32 12.19
C LEU A 259 -0.04 5.48 12.00
N PRO A 260 -0.46 4.72 13.05
CA PRO A 260 -1.69 3.97 12.99
C PRO A 260 -2.83 4.96 12.76
N MET A 261 -3.71 4.63 11.82
CA MET A 261 -4.91 5.42 11.51
C MET A 261 -5.69 5.81 12.77
N GLU A 262 -5.63 4.98 13.81
CA GLU A 262 -6.23 5.20 15.13
C GLU A 262 -5.69 6.44 15.85
N TRP A 263 -4.36 6.69 15.82
CA TRP A 263 -3.78 7.88 16.46
C TRP A 263 -4.17 9.16 15.71
N PHE A 264 -4.19 9.12 14.38
CA PHE A 264 -4.71 10.25 13.61
C PHE A 264 -6.19 10.49 13.92
N ALA A 265 -7.00 9.45 14.03
CA ALA A 265 -8.42 9.57 14.36
C ALA A 265 -8.61 10.17 15.76
N GLU A 266 -7.85 9.74 16.76
CA GLU A 266 -7.98 10.24 18.13
C GLU A 266 -7.45 11.68 18.26
N ILE A 267 -6.31 11.99 17.62
CA ILE A 267 -5.81 13.37 17.52
C ILE A 267 -6.83 14.26 16.79
N PHE A 268 -7.38 13.82 15.64
CA PHE A 268 -8.41 14.58 14.93
C PHE A 268 -9.68 14.74 15.76
N ARG A 269 -10.08 13.71 16.53
CA ARG A 269 -11.25 13.78 17.41
C ARG A 269 -11.06 14.84 18.49
N VAL A 270 -9.89 14.89 19.13
CA VAL A 270 -9.52 15.93 20.10
C VAL A 270 -9.40 17.30 19.42
N LEU A 271 -8.83 17.36 18.21
CA LEU A 271 -8.72 18.60 17.42
C LEU A 271 -10.11 19.16 17.04
N MET A 272 -11.06 18.28 16.75
CA MET A 272 -12.41 18.61 16.33
C MET A 272 -13.38 18.81 17.51
N SER A 273 -13.03 18.39 18.73
CA SER A 273 -13.84 18.61 19.93
C SER A 273 -13.81 20.08 20.35
N VAL A 274 -12.71 20.79 20.09
CA VAL A 274 -12.58 22.22 20.37
C VAL A 274 -13.12 23.03 19.19
N SER A 275 -14.20 23.78 19.40
CA SER A 275 -14.88 24.53 18.33
C SER A 275 -13.96 25.50 17.57
N ILE A 276 -13.02 26.15 18.27
CA ILE A 276 -12.05 27.07 17.65
C ILE A 276 -11.10 26.34 16.69
N LEU A 277 -10.57 25.18 17.10
CA LEU A 277 -9.67 24.39 16.26
C LEU A 277 -10.41 23.80 15.06
N LYS A 278 -11.66 23.36 15.22
CA LYS A 278 -12.50 22.91 14.10
C LYS A 278 -12.61 23.98 13.00
N TYR A 279 -12.89 25.23 13.36
CA TYR A 279 -12.92 26.32 12.39
C TYR A 279 -11.54 26.61 11.79
N LEU A 280 -10.48 26.57 12.60
CA LEU A 280 -9.11 26.78 12.13
C LEU A 280 -8.67 25.71 11.14
N VAL A 281 -8.98 24.43 11.38
CA VAL A 281 -8.68 23.33 10.46
C VAL A 281 -9.50 23.48 9.18
N TYR A 282 -10.80 23.77 9.28
CA TYR A 282 -11.67 23.90 8.11
C TYR A 282 -11.25 25.08 7.22
N TYR A 283 -11.18 26.30 7.76
CA TYR A 283 -10.79 27.48 6.98
C TYR A 283 -9.29 27.51 6.65
N GLY A 284 -8.45 27.01 7.55
CA GLY A 284 -7.01 26.87 7.34
C GLY A 284 -6.69 25.92 6.18
N SER A 285 -7.43 24.82 6.05
CA SER A 285 -7.25 23.89 4.91
C SER A 285 -7.50 24.58 3.57
N VAL A 286 -8.51 25.46 3.47
CA VAL A 286 -8.80 26.24 2.26
C VAL A 286 -7.64 27.18 1.94
N VAL A 287 -7.11 27.89 2.93
CA VAL A 287 -5.94 28.78 2.76
C VAL A 287 -4.71 27.98 2.32
N VAL A 288 -4.44 26.82 2.92
CA VAL A 288 -3.33 25.95 2.55
C VAL A 288 -3.45 25.50 1.09
N VAL A 289 -4.65 25.10 0.65
CA VAL A 289 -4.89 24.72 -0.75
C VAL A 289 -4.64 25.90 -1.69
N ILE A 290 -5.11 27.11 -1.37
CA ILE A 290 -4.87 28.30 -2.19
C ILE A 290 -3.38 28.63 -2.25
N VAL A 291 -2.66 28.55 -1.14
CA VAL A 291 -1.21 28.85 -1.09
C VAL A 291 -0.41 27.79 -1.85
N LEU A 292 -0.76 26.50 -1.72
CA LEU A 292 -0.09 25.43 -2.44
C LEU A 292 -0.34 25.52 -3.94
N LEU A 293 -1.60 25.55 -4.37
CA LEU A 293 -1.96 25.60 -5.79
C LEU A 293 -1.54 26.93 -6.41
N GLY A 294 -1.83 28.05 -5.75
CA GLY A 294 -1.42 29.38 -6.18
C GLY A 294 0.10 29.53 -6.21
N GLY A 295 0.82 28.96 -5.25
CA GLY A 295 2.28 28.92 -5.20
C GLY A 295 2.88 28.11 -6.35
N ILE A 296 2.30 26.95 -6.69
CA ILE A 296 2.71 26.15 -7.85
C ILE A 296 2.50 26.93 -9.15
N VAL A 297 1.31 27.53 -9.34
CA VAL A 297 1.01 28.34 -10.53
C VAL A 297 1.96 29.53 -10.64
N TYR A 298 2.17 30.27 -9.54
CA TYR A 298 3.12 31.38 -9.49
C TYR A 298 4.55 30.94 -9.85
N TYR A 299 4.99 29.80 -9.32
CA TYR A 299 6.31 29.25 -9.60
C TYR A 299 6.47 28.86 -11.08
N ILE A 300 5.45 28.23 -11.68
CA ILE A 300 5.43 27.88 -13.11
C ILE A 300 5.48 29.16 -13.95
N GLN A 301 4.63 30.14 -13.66
CA GLN A 301 4.61 31.43 -14.34
C GLN A 301 5.98 32.11 -14.29
N LYS A 302 6.59 32.18 -13.10
CA LYS A 302 7.89 32.85 -12.93
C LYS A 302 9.06 32.10 -13.55
N LYS A 303 9.06 30.76 -13.54
CA LYS A 303 10.24 29.97 -13.94
C LYS A 303 10.18 29.48 -15.37
N VAL A 304 9.00 29.19 -15.90
CA VAL A 304 8.78 28.69 -17.26
C VAL A 304 8.48 29.84 -18.24
N TYR A 305 7.68 30.83 -17.81
CA TYR A 305 7.23 31.94 -18.66
C TYR A 305 8.01 33.25 -18.46
N ASP A 306 9.23 33.20 -17.89
CA ASP A 306 10.09 34.39 -17.87
C ASP A 306 10.35 34.86 -19.31
N PRO A 307 9.88 36.07 -19.70
CA PRO A 307 9.92 36.53 -21.08
C PRO A 307 11.33 36.55 -21.66
N LYS A 308 12.36 36.73 -20.81
CA LYS A 308 13.76 36.71 -21.25
C LYS A 308 14.23 35.30 -21.62
N ARG A 309 13.81 34.28 -20.85
CA ARG A 309 14.16 32.88 -21.12
C ARG A 309 13.39 32.32 -22.30
N VAL A 310 12.12 32.71 -22.43
CA VAL A 310 11.28 32.39 -23.58
C VAL A 310 11.92 33.00 -24.83
N ALA A 311 12.20 34.30 -24.83
CA ALA A 311 12.85 34.96 -25.97
C ALA A 311 14.18 34.30 -26.35
N TYR A 312 15.02 33.97 -25.38
CA TYR A 312 16.27 33.25 -25.64
C TYR A 312 16.06 31.88 -26.29
N ARG A 313 15.08 31.10 -25.84
CA ARG A 313 14.76 29.77 -26.41
C ARG A 313 14.24 29.88 -27.84
N TYR A 314 13.32 30.80 -28.09
CA TYR A 314 12.77 31.04 -29.43
C TYR A 314 13.87 31.54 -30.38
N LEU A 315 14.72 32.49 -29.95
CA LEU A 315 15.83 32.97 -30.77
C LEU A 315 16.87 31.89 -31.08
N LYS A 316 17.14 30.98 -30.14
CA LYS A 316 18.02 29.83 -30.36
C LYS A 316 17.50 28.92 -31.48
N ASP A 317 16.18 28.76 -31.58
CA ASP A 317 15.54 27.95 -32.60
C ASP A 317 15.20 28.76 -33.88
N ASN A 318 15.80 29.94 -34.05
CA ASN A 318 15.53 30.90 -35.14
C ASN A 318 14.05 31.26 -35.28
N LYS A 319 13.34 31.47 -34.15
CA LYS A 319 11.92 31.87 -34.13
C LYS A 319 11.73 33.22 -33.47
N CYS A 320 10.71 33.94 -33.91
CA CYS A 320 10.31 35.21 -33.32
C CYS A 320 9.80 34.99 -31.88
N PRO A 321 10.34 35.70 -30.86
CA PRO A 321 9.89 35.62 -29.47
C PRO A 321 8.41 35.96 -29.23
N ASN A 322 7.81 36.73 -30.14
CA ASN A 322 6.44 37.25 -29.99
C ASN A 322 5.39 36.37 -30.66
N CYS A 323 5.65 35.88 -31.89
CA CYS A 323 4.67 35.13 -32.68
C CYS A 323 5.09 33.70 -33.06
N GLY A 324 6.31 33.28 -32.70
CA GLY A 324 6.83 31.94 -32.97
C GLY A 324 7.15 31.64 -34.43
N PHE A 325 7.06 32.63 -35.33
CA PHE A 325 7.37 32.47 -36.76
C PHE A 325 8.88 32.25 -36.97
N ASN A 326 9.25 31.37 -37.91
CA ASN A 326 10.65 31.15 -38.25
C ASN A 326 11.24 32.42 -38.88
N LEU A 327 12.38 32.87 -38.37
CA LEU A 327 13.12 34.03 -38.82
C LEU A 327 14.21 33.58 -39.77
N GLU A 328 14.22 34.13 -40.98
CA GLU A 328 15.38 34.01 -41.86
C GLU A 328 16.49 34.94 -41.36
N LEU A 329 17.75 34.48 -41.41
CA LEU A 329 18.89 35.05 -40.69
C LEU A 329 19.20 36.54 -41.00
N ALA A 330 18.57 37.16 -42.00
CA ALA A 330 18.87 38.52 -42.46
C ALA A 330 17.86 39.60 -42.05
N GLU A 331 16.67 39.25 -41.55
CA GLU A 331 15.61 40.24 -41.37
C GLU A 331 15.72 41.04 -40.05
N VAL A 332 15.50 42.35 -40.14
CA VAL A 332 15.50 43.30 -39.01
C VAL A 332 14.14 43.30 -38.29
N TYR A 333 13.06 43.05 -39.03
CA TYR A 333 11.68 42.98 -38.56
C TYR A 333 11.11 41.59 -38.85
N CYS A 334 10.18 41.12 -38.03
CA CYS A 334 9.49 39.86 -38.28
C CYS A 334 8.41 40.03 -39.36
N ALA A 335 8.49 39.27 -40.47
CA ALA A 335 7.51 39.31 -41.56
C ALA A 335 6.05 39.06 -41.13
N LYS A 336 5.82 38.29 -40.04
CA LYS A 336 4.46 37.97 -39.57
C LYS A 336 3.87 38.99 -38.59
N CYS A 337 4.67 39.54 -37.67
CA CYS A 337 4.15 40.39 -36.58
C CYS A 337 4.70 41.82 -36.58
N GLY A 338 5.59 42.17 -37.50
CA GLY A 338 6.18 43.51 -37.62
C GLY A 338 7.11 43.91 -36.48
N ARG A 339 7.33 43.07 -35.46
CA ARG A 339 8.21 43.39 -34.33
C ARG A 339 9.67 43.46 -34.78
N GLN A 340 10.38 44.49 -34.33
CA GLN A 340 11.82 44.62 -34.54
C GLN A 340 12.56 43.53 -33.74
N VAL A 341 13.29 42.68 -34.46
CA VAL A 341 14.03 41.56 -33.88
C VAL A 341 15.50 41.93 -33.68
N LYS A 342 16.08 42.73 -34.58
CA LYS A 342 17.48 43.18 -34.53
C LYS A 342 17.59 44.70 -34.47
N THR A 343 18.55 45.20 -33.69
CA THR A 343 18.89 46.62 -33.59
C THR A 343 20.41 46.79 -33.65
N LYS A 344 20.90 47.98 -34.04
CA LYS A 344 22.34 48.25 -34.10
C LYS A 344 22.87 48.44 -32.68
N CYS A 345 23.96 47.77 -32.35
CA CYS A 345 24.66 47.99 -31.09
C CYS A 345 25.27 49.39 -31.05
N LEU A 346 25.08 50.12 -29.94
CA LEU A 346 25.61 51.48 -29.76
C LEU A 346 27.15 51.53 -29.80
N LYS A 347 27.84 50.42 -29.48
CA LYS A 347 29.31 50.39 -29.38
C LYS A 347 29.98 49.85 -30.65
N CYS A 348 29.55 48.70 -31.16
CA CYS A 348 30.18 48.07 -32.32
C CYS A 348 29.42 48.26 -33.64
N LYS A 349 28.25 48.93 -33.61
CA LYS A 349 27.35 49.17 -34.76
C LYS A 349 26.82 47.91 -35.47
N ASN A 350 27.23 46.71 -35.07
CA ASN A 350 26.71 45.45 -35.57
C ASN A 350 25.28 45.17 -35.10
N LEU A 351 24.54 44.36 -35.86
CA LEU A 351 23.17 43.96 -35.51
C LEU A 351 23.16 43.01 -34.30
N LYS A 352 22.40 43.37 -33.27
CA LYS A 352 22.16 42.61 -32.05
C LYS A 352 20.65 42.34 -31.91
N TYR A 353 20.28 41.20 -31.36
CA TYR A 353 18.88 40.91 -31.02
C TYR A 353 18.39 41.79 -29.85
N VAL A 354 17.19 42.36 -29.98
CA VAL A 354 16.61 43.30 -29.01
C VAL A 354 16.40 42.66 -27.63
N ASP A 355 15.96 41.40 -27.60
CA ASP A 355 15.63 40.70 -26.35
C ASP A 355 16.86 40.08 -25.64
N LEU A 356 18.07 40.23 -26.20
CA LEU A 356 19.33 39.73 -25.62
C LEU A 356 20.04 40.82 -24.82
N ALA A 357 20.48 40.50 -23.60
CA ALA A 357 21.13 41.48 -22.72
C ALA A 357 22.51 41.93 -23.23
N TYR A 358 23.26 41.07 -23.94
CA TYR A 358 24.64 41.33 -24.36
C TYR A 358 24.81 41.19 -25.87
N CYS A 359 25.68 42.00 -26.48
CA CYS A 359 25.99 41.91 -27.89
C CYS A 359 26.86 40.67 -28.19
N PRO A 360 26.49 39.82 -29.17
CA PRO A 360 27.28 38.64 -29.51
C PRO A 360 28.65 39.00 -30.12
N PHE A 361 28.79 40.20 -30.71
CA PHE A 361 30.03 40.63 -31.37
C PHE A 361 31.02 41.34 -30.45
N CYS A 362 30.56 42.04 -29.41
CA CYS A 362 31.44 42.83 -28.54
C CYS A 362 31.31 42.52 -27.04
N GLY A 363 30.39 41.63 -26.65
CA GLY A 363 30.16 41.22 -25.26
C GLY A 363 29.60 42.30 -24.33
N LYS A 364 29.47 43.55 -24.80
CA LYS A 364 28.94 44.69 -24.01
C LYS A 364 27.41 44.70 -24.06
N LYS A 365 26.78 45.20 -22.98
CA LYS A 365 25.32 45.39 -22.93
C LYS A 365 24.84 46.30 -24.05
#